data_AF-A0A8T6V428-F1
#
_entry.id   AF-A0A8T6V428-F1
#
_cell.length_a   1.000
_cell.length_b   1.000
_cell.length_c   1.000
_cell.angle_alpha   90.00
_cell.angle_beta   90.00
_cell.angle_gamma   90.00
#
_symmetry.space_group_name_H-M   'P 1'
#
loop_
_entity.id
_entity.type
_entity.pdbx_description
1 polymer ?
#
loop_
_entity_poly.entity_id
_entity_poly.type
_entity_poly.pdbx_seq_one_letter_code
_entity_poly.pdbx_strand_id
1 'polypeptide(L)'
;DDCINNILEISEADENLVNDEKYLKIKQDMNAIKSELMISSNYYNAIIRDYNARITSFPSSLVAGMLGHYNKETFDLDLNLNLQ
;
A
#
# COMPACT_ATOMS: atom_id res chain seq x y z
N ASP A 1 -3.77 1.51 9.50
CA ASP A 1 -4.53 2.77 9.29
C ASP A 1 -4.94 3.49 10.57
N ASP A 2 -5.22 2.79 11.67
CA ASP A 2 -5.65 3.38 12.95
C ASP A 2 -4.76 4.49 13.52
N CYS A 3 -3.44 4.36 13.45
CA CYS A 3 -2.54 5.39 13.99
C CYS A 3 -2.62 6.71 13.20
N ILE A 4 -2.93 6.63 11.91
CA ILE A 4 -3.10 7.80 11.03
C ILE A 4 -4.47 8.43 11.25
N ASN A 5 -5.51 7.61 11.38
CA ASN A 5 -6.85 8.04 11.74
C ASN A 5 -6.86 8.81 13.06
N ASN A 6 -6.21 8.28 14.10
CA ASN A 6 -6.18 8.93 15.42
C ASN A 6 -5.52 10.31 15.39
N ILE A 7 -4.47 10.53 14.60
CA ILE A 7 -3.81 11.84 14.50
C ILE A 7 -4.67 12.84 13.73
N LEU A 8 -5.40 12.39 12.71
CA LEU A 8 -6.34 13.21 11.95
C LEU A 8 -7.55 13.62 12.80
N GLU A 9 -8.12 12.67 13.56
CA GLU A 9 -9.27 12.88 14.45
C GLU A 9 -8.96 13.90 15.57
N ILE A 10 -7.72 13.90 16.09
CA ILE A 10 -7.25 14.92 17.05
C ILE A 10 -7.16 16.32 16.41
N SER A 11 -6.90 16.41 15.09
CA SER A 11 -6.77 17.70 14.40
C SER A 11 -8.11 18.35 14.03
N GLU A 12 -9.15 17.55 13.84
CA GLU A 12 -10.53 18.07 13.68
C GLU A 12 -11.07 18.66 14.99
N ALA A 13 -10.55 18.20 16.13
CA ALA A 13 -10.94 18.68 17.45
C ALA A 13 -10.35 20.06 17.80
N ASP A 14 -9.31 20.54 17.11
CA ASP A 14 -8.66 21.83 17.41
C ASP A 14 -8.10 22.52 16.14
N GLU A 15 -8.84 23.50 15.60
CA GLU A 15 -8.46 24.32 14.44
C GLU A 15 -7.11 25.04 14.60
N ASN A 16 -6.67 25.30 15.85
CA ASN A 16 -5.37 25.92 16.09
C ASN A 16 -4.21 24.97 15.80
N LEU A 17 -4.39 23.66 16.01
CA LEU A 17 -3.38 22.65 15.73
C LEU A 17 -3.16 22.48 14.22
N VAL A 18 -4.21 22.64 13.41
CA VAL A 18 -4.14 22.52 11.94
C VAL A 18 -3.22 23.58 11.33
N ASN A 19 -3.15 24.76 11.93
CA ASN A 19 -2.31 25.86 11.50
C ASN A 19 -0.90 25.85 12.12
N ASP A 20 -0.59 24.90 13.01
CA ASP A 20 0.75 24.75 13.57
C ASP A 20 1.71 24.18 12.50
N GLU A 21 2.81 24.88 12.27
CA GLU A 21 3.87 24.49 11.34
C GLU A 21 4.41 23.08 11.61
N LYS A 22 4.47 22.66 12.89
CA LYS A 22 4.91 21.32 13.29
C LYS A 22 3.90 20.25 12.87
N TYR A 23 2.61 20.53 12.99
CA TYR A 23 1.56 19.61 12.58
C TYR A 23 1.54 19.43 11.05
N LEU A 24 1.68 20.53 10.31
CA LEU A 24 1.77 20.50 8.86
C LEU A 24 2.96 19.65 8.37
N LYS A 25 4.12 19.76 9.05
CA LYS A 25 5.29 18.94 8.76
C LYS A 25 5.04 17.45 8.99
N ILE A 26 4.45 17.07 10.12
CA ILE A 26 4.10 15.66 10.40
C ILE A 26 3.11 15.14 9.33
N LYS A 27 2.10 15.93 8.95
CA LYS A 27 1.15 15.55 7.89
C LYS A 27 1.86 15.33 6.54
N GLN A 28 2.83 16.18 6.18
CA GLN A 28 3.64 16.01 4.97
C GLN A 28 4.49 14.73 5.03
N ASP A 29 5.19 14.50 6.14
CA ASP A 29 6.02 13.30 6.33
C ASP A 29 5.17 12.01 6.27
N MET A 30 3.98 12.03 6.87
CA MET A 30 3.04 10.90 6.80
C MET A 30 2.54 10.67 5.36
N ASN A 31 2.25 11.72 4.61
CA ASN A 31 1.85 11.58 3.21
C ASN A 31 3.00 11.02 2.35
N ALA A 32 4.24 11.40 2.63
CA ALA A 32 5.41 10.82 1.96
C ALA A 32 5.53 9.31 2.25
N ILE A 33 5.38 8.90 3.51
CA ILE A 33 5.40 7.48 3.91
C ILE A 33 4.25 6.70 3.25
N LYS A 34 3.04 7.27 3.20
CA LYS A 34 1.91 6.64 2.49
C LYS A 34 2.20 6.43 1.00
N SER A 35 2.79 7.43 0.36
CA SER A 35 3.17 7.34 -1.05
C SER A 35 4.18 6.23 -1.28
N GLU A 36 5.22 6.14 -0.43
CA GLU A 36 6.22 5.07 -0.50
C GLU A 36 5.60 3.69 -0.28
N LEU A 37 4.70 3.56 0.71
CA LEU A 37 3.99 2.31 0.99
C LEU A 37 3.13 1.87 -0.20
N MET A 38 2.42 2.81 -0.84
CA MET A 38 1.64 2.53 -2.04
C MET A 38 2.52 2.07 -3.21
N ILE A 39 3.68 2.72 -3.42
CA ILE A 39 4.66 2.30 -4.44
C ILE A 39 5.16 0.88 -4.16
N SER A 40 5.49 0.58 -2.90
CA SER A 40 5.94 -0.76 -2.49
C SER A 40 4.87 -1.83 -2.75
N SER A 41 3.60 -1.52 -2.44
CA SER A 41 2.47 -2.40 -2.74
C SER A 41 2.34 -2.71 -4.22
N ASN A 42 2.34 -1.66 -5.05
CA ASN A 42 2.23 -1.78 -6.50
C ASN A 42 3.38 -2.59 -7.08
N TYR A 43 4.59 -2.40 -6.55
CA TYR A 43 5.77 -3.17 -6.95
C TYR A 43 5.65 -4.65 -6.59
N TYR A 44 5.23 -4.96 -5.35
CA TYR A 44 4.95 -6.34 -4.94
C TYR A 44 3.90 -6.99 -5.85
N ASN A 45 2.79 -6.30 -6.11
CA ASN A 45 1.72 -6.78 -6.98
C ASN A 45 2.18 -6.99 -8.42
N ALA A 46 3.06 -6.13 -8.94
CA ALA A 46 3.65 -6.31 -10.26
C ALA A 46 4.50 -7.58 -10.34
N ILE A 47 5.30 -7.88 -9.32
CA ILE A 47 6.09 -9.12 -9.24
C ILE A 47 5.18 -10.35 -9.17
N ILE A 48 4.18 -10.34 -8.28
CA ILE A 48 3.25 -11.47 -8.13
C ILE A 48 2.48 -11.70 -9.43
N ARG A 49 2.05 -10.63 -10.11
CA ARG A 49 1.37 -10.73 -11.41
C ARG A 49 2.28 -11.35 -12.48
N ASP A 50 3.54 -10.92 -12.58
CA ASP A 50 4.49 -11.49 -13.54
C ASP A 50 4.79 -12.97 -13.21
N TYR A 51 4.96 -13.31 -11.94
CA TYR A 51 5.11 -14.68 -11.49
C TYR A 51 3.90 -15.54 -11.86
N ASN A 52 2.69 -15.09 -11.54
CA ASN A 52 1.43 -15.78 -11.85
C ASN A 52 1.25 -15.96 -13.38
N ALA A 53 1.59 -14.93 -14.15
CA ALA A 53 1.55 -14.99 -15.61
C ALA A 53 2.54 -16.03 -16.16
N ARG A 54 3.76 -16.09 -15.63
CA ARG A 54 4.79 -17.07 -16.04
C ARG A 54 4.38 -18.49 -15.74
N ILE A 55 3.87 -18.78 -14.53
CA ILE A 55 3.47 -20.15 -14.17
C ILE A 55 2.18 -20.59 -14.88
N THR A 56 1.37 -19.67 -15.40
CA THR A 56 0.14 -20.00 -16.13
C THR A 56 0.39 -20.09 -17.64
N SER A 57 1.47 -19.49 -18.14
CA SER A 57 1.82 -19.48 -19.57
C SER A 57 2.46 -20.79 -20.02
N PHE A 58 2.08 -21.29 -21.20
CA PHE A 58 2.75 -22.42 -21.85
C PHE A 58 4.14 -21.99 -22.39
N PRO A 59 5.21 -22.79 -22.24
CA PRO A 59 5.27 -24.15 -21.68
C PRO A 59 5.55 -24.19 -20.16
N SER A 60 5.84 -23.05 -19.55
CA SER A 60 6.22 -22.91 -18.14
C SER A 60 5.19 -23.50 -17.18
N SER A 61 3.89 -23.51 -17.52
CA SER A 61 2.83 -24.12 -16.72
C SER A 61 2.96 -25.63 -16.51
N LEU A 62 3.57 -26.34 -17.46
CA LEU A 62 3.84 -27.78 -17.32
C LEU A 62 4.93 -28.04 -16.28
N VAL A 63 6.04 -27.29 -16.38
CA VAL A 63 7.15 -27.38 -15.43
C VAL A 63 6.75 -26.85 -14.05
N ALA A 64 5.96 -25.78 -13.99
CA ALA A 64 5.41 -25.22 -12.75
C ALA A 64 4.53 -26.24 -12.02
N GLY A 65 3.65 -26.95 -12.73
CA GLY A 65 2.84 -28.02 -12.13
C GLY A 65 3.68 -29.19 -11.61
N MET A 66 4.74 -29.58 -12.33
CA MET A 66 5.65 -30.65 -11.90
C MET A 66 6.51 -30.27 -10.70
N LEU A 67 6.87 -28.98 -10.55
CA LEU A 67 7.68 -28.46 -9.44
C LEU A 67 6.85 -27.90 -8.27
N GLY A 68 5.52 -27.96 -8.34
CA GLY A 68 4.63 -27.48 -7.28
C GLY A 68 4.54 -25.95 -7.16
N HIS A 69 4.74 -25.22 -8.25
CA HIS A 69 4.55 -23.77 -8.29
C HIS A 69 3.09 -23.42 -8.60
N TYR A 70 2.45 -22.69 -7.70
CA TYR A 70 1.04 -22.25 -7.80
C TYR A 70 0.91 -20.73 -7.74
N ASN A 71 -0.25 -20.23 -8.15
CA ASN A 71 -0.58 -18.80 -8.11
C ASN A 71 -0.45 -18.26 -6.69
N LYS A 72 0.12 -17.07 -6.58
CA LYS A 72 0.26 -16.31 -5.33
C LYS A 72 -0.73 -15.16 -5.31
N GLU A 73 -1.18 -14.80 -4.12
CA GLU A 73 -2.10 -13.68 -3.94
C GLU A 73 -1.37 -12.34 -3.99
N THR A 74 -2.02 -11.37 -4.63
CA THR A 74 -1.61 -9.97 -4.58
C THR A 74 -1.96 -9.38 -3.22
N PHE A 75 -1.24 -8.34 -2.84
CA PHE A 75 -1.49 -7.59 -1.62
C PHE A 75 -2.33 -6.36 -1.94
N ASP A 76 -3.46 -6.18 -1.26
CA ASP A 76 -4.25 -4.97 -1.40
C ASP A 76 -3.97 -4.02 -0.23
N LEU A 77 -3.71 -2.75 -0.56
CA LEU A 77 -3.39 -1.72 0.42
C LEU A 77 -4.44 -0.61 0.33
N ASP A 78 -5.45 -0.71 1.18
CA ASP A 78 -6.50 0.30 1.31
C ASP A 78 -6.03 1.49 2.15
N LEU A 79 -5.31 2.42 1.52
CA LEU A 79 -4.90 3.68 2.15
C LEU A 79 -5.93 4.83 1.96
N ASN A 80 -7.19 4.49 1.61
CA ASN A 80 -8.28 5.46 1.46
C ASN A 80 -8.72 6.00 2.82
N LEU A 81 -7.90 6.88 3.36
CA LEU A 81 -8.28 7.81 4.42
C LEU A 81 -9.01 8.95 3.73
N ASN A 82 -10.32 9.03 3.95
CA ASN A 82 -11.17 10.15 3.50
C ASN A 82 -10.50 11.47 3.93
N LEU A 83 -9.87 12.13 2.97
CA LEU A 83 -9.38 13.51 3.09
C LEU A 83 -10.49 14.44 2.59
N GLN A 84 -11.68 14.38 3.22
CA GLN A 84 -12.68 15.44 3.11
C GLN A 84 -12.55 16.40 4.27
#